data_AF-A0A7S4K3Z8-F1
#
_entry.id   AF-A0A7S4K3Z8-F1
#
_cell.length_a   1.000
_cell.length_b   1.000
_cell.length_c   1.000
_cell.angle_alpha   90.00
_cell.angle_beta   90.00
_cell.angle_gamma   90.00
#
_symmetry.space_group_name_H-M   'P 1'
#
loop_
_entity.id
_entity.type
_entity.pdbx_description
1 polymer ?
#
loop_
_entity_poly.entity_id
_entity_poly.type
_entity_poly.pdbx_seq_one_letter_code
_entity_poly.pdbx_strand_id
1 'polypeptide(L)'
;MTPLKTLGLAALLKGVSASYDYIGLGYEPKSNVVDRLTIDLDQQSLSNLVGLQTTEGFADAERVYKDGGNSKSYAVIELDSGLSSAVAKGAPVSAMSVDGDAVTGVMYQDYSAGETNIKIQYDISDDATNHVKCKIGGLPMAEQVEGGCFQGGGEITIDNEAYTYNYNVQTDNQNGRTLRGFSTAAKKKMYDCENCPYPEHNAFFEYYGIHDYGDQWVSAALDGTAVSGFNNYNANFNSYGLEGRAEAAKKGSAYVNVHMYVIREFRDAIDDCKAGKFKDNDDAVLAWDEVSPFHSESVFVSLCRPRAEQHGGKLTDSCPPQF
;
A
#
# COMPACT_ATOMS: atom_id res chain seq x y z
N MET A 1 50.24 46.21 -9.77
CA MET A 1 49.34 45.63 -8.77
C MET A 1 47.97 45.50 -9.40
N THR A 2 47.61 44.27 -9.80
CA THR A 2 46.27 43.91 -10.27
C THR A 2 46.10 42.43 -9.93
N PRO A 3 45.19 42.05 -9.02
CA PRO A 3 45.05 40.65 -8.63
C PRO A 3 44.18 39.90 -9.64
N LEU A 4 44.68 38.74 -10.03
CA LEU A 4 43.99 37.73 -10.83
C LEU A 4 42.81 37.18 -9.99
N LYS A 5 41.57 37.39 -10.45
CA LYS A 5 40.37 36.81 -9.82
C LYS A 5 40.22 35.37 -10.31
N THR A 6 40.50 34.42 -9.43
CA THR A 6 40.21 33.00 -9.63
C THR A 6 38.69 32.78 -9.60
N LEU A 7 38.09 32.38 -10.73
CA LEU A 7 36.73 31.83 -10.73
C LEU A 7 36.78 30.43 -10.10
N GLY A 8 36.26 30.30 -8.87
CA GLY A 8 35.99 29.01 -8.25
C GLY A 8 34.67 28.46 -8.78
N LEU A 9 34.75 27.45 -9.65
CA LEU A 9 33.62 26.64 -10.08
C LEU A 9 33.19 25.75 -8.90
N ALA A 10 32.15 26.16 -8.17
CA ALA A 10 31.56 25.32 -7.13
C ALA A 10 30.69 24.25 -7.80
N ALA A 11 31.26 23.06 -7.99
CA ALA A 11 30.50 21.87 -8.31
C ALA A 11 29.63 21.50 -7.09
N LEU A 12 28.31 21.67 -7.20
CA LEU A 12 27.36 21.04 -6.30
C LEU A 12 27.46 19.52 -6.51
N LEU A 13 28.27 18.86 -5.69
CA LEU A 13 28.15 17.44 -5.43
C LEU A 13 26.83 17.24 -4.68
N LYS A 14 25.74 16.95 -5.41
CA LYS A 14 24.63 16.20 -4.81
C LYS A 14 25.23 14.85 -4.43
N GLY A 15 25.52 14.66 -3.14
CA GLY A 15 25.80 13.35 -2.61
C GLY A 15 24.60 12.47 -2.90
N VAL A 16 24.76 11.48 -3.76
CA VAL A 16 23.81 10.37 -3.86
C VAL A 16 23.96 9.62 -2.53
N SER A 17 22.97 9.76 -1.64
CA SER A 17 22.83 8.81 -0.54
C SER A 17 22.56 7.45 -1.17
N ALA A 18 23.45 6.49 -0.96
CA ALA A 18 23.31 5.13 -1.51
C ALA A 18 22.42 4.25 -0.63
N SER A 19 21.71 4.83 0.34
CA SER A 19 20.81 4.13 1.24
C SER A 19 19.64 4.98 1.71
N TYR A 20 18.54 4.29 1.99
CA TYR A 20 17.28 4.81 2.54
C TYR A 20 17.25 4.60 4.05
N ASP A 21 16.34 5.29 4.75
CA ASP A 21 16.18 5.17 6.21
C ASP A 21 15.95 3.70 6.63
N TYR A 22 16.53 3.32 7.77
CA TYR A 22 16.38 1.97 8.33
C TYR A 22 14.91 1.65 8.62
N ILE A 23 14.49 0.45 8.26
CA ILE A 23 13.11 -0.03 8.43
C ILE A 23 13.13 -1.28 9.32
N GLY A 24 12.26 -1.32 10.33
CA GLY A 24 12.20 -2.44 11.29
C GLY A 24 13.49 -2.59 12.11
N LEU A 25 13.83 -3.83 12.50
CA LEU A 25 14.99 -4.24 13.33
C LEU A 25 16.39 -3.93 12.73
N GLY A 26 16.58 -2.78 12.08
CA GLY A 26 17.86 -2.36 11.51
C GLY A 26 18.12 -2.91 10.11
N TYR A 27 17.09 -3.26 9.34
CA TYR A 27 17.24 -3.54 7.91
C TYR A 27 17.33 -2.23 7.12
N GLU A 28 18.37 -2.10 6.29
CA GLU A 28 18.61 -0.94 5.43
C GLU A 28 18.25 -1.31 3.98
N PRO A 29 17.09 -0.87 3.47
CA PRO A 29 16.71 -1.16 2.11
C PRO A 29 17.59 -0.38 1.12
N LYS A 30 17.79 -0.95 -0.06
CA LYS A 30 18.52 -0.35 -1.18
C LYS A 30 17.59 0.22 -2.25
N SER A 31 16.28 0.15 -2.02
CA SER A 31 15.22 0.71 -2.85
C SER A 31 14.20 1.46 -2.00
N ASN A 32 13.49 2.43 -2.60
CA ASN A 32 12.38 3.10 -1.91
C ASN A 32 11.19 2.14 -1.83
N VAL A 33 10.97 1.61 -0.62
CA VAL A 33 9.84 0.75 -0.27
C VAL A 33 8.83 1.43 0.65
N VAL A 34 9.01 2.72 0.94
CA VAL A 34 8.23 3.47 1.93
C VAL A 34 6.73 3.36 1.65
N ASP A 35 6.31 3.65 0.42
CA ASP A 35 4.90 3.53 -0.01
C ASP A 35 4.34 2.11 0.11
N ARG A 36 5.16 1.08 -0.04
CA ARG A 36 4.69 -0.31 0.06
C ARG A 36 4.48 -0.72 1.49
N LEU A 37 5.35 -0.25 2.37
CA LEU A 37 5.32 -0.58 3.77
C LEU A 37 4.14 0.03 4.48
N THR A 38 3.66 1.18 4.02
CA THR A 38 2.51 1.88 4.59
C THR A 38 1.19 1.12 4.43
N ILE A 39 1.17 -0.03 3.75
CA ILE A 39 0.05 -0.97 3.82
C ILE A 39 -0.15 -1.52 5.26
N ASP A 40 0.88 -1.46 6.10
CA ASP A 40 0.79 -1.78 7.53
C ASP A 40 -0.14 -0.82 8.29
N LEU A 41 -0.23 0.43 7.86
CA LEU A 41 -1.18 1.41 8.39
C LEU A 41 -2.61 0.99 8.03
N ASP A 42 -2.86 0.49 6.82
CA ASP A 42 -4.18 -0.06 6.47
C ASP A 42 -4.52 -1.30 7.32
N GLN A 43 -3.54 -2.16 7.60
CA GLN A 43 -3.70 -3.30 8.52
C GLN A 43 -3.97 -2.85 9.97
N GLN A 44 -3.31 -1.78 10.42
CA GLN A 44 -3.53 -1.19 11.73
C GLN A 44 -4.93 -0.59 11.84
N SER A 45 -5.36 0.21 10.87
CA SER A 45 -6.70 0.79 10.80
C SER A 45 -7.78 -0.29 10.80
N LEU A 46 -7.66 -1.32 9.96
CA LEU A 46 -8.54 -2.48 9.97
C LEU A 46 -8.64 -3.09 11.37
N SER A 47 -7.49 -3.33 12.01
CA SER A 47 -7.42 -3.99 13.33
C SER A 47 -8.04 -3.15 14.44
N ASN A 48 -7.84 -1.84 14.41
CA ASN A 48 -8.43 -0.89 15.35
C ASN A 48 -9.95 -0.84 15.19
N LEU A 49 -10.43 -0.72 13.94
CA LEU A 49 -11.85 -0.59 13.60
C LEU A 49 -12.65 -1.84 13.98
N VAL A 50 -12.20 -3.04 13.64
CA VAL A 50 -12.87 -4.28 14.11
C VAL A 50 -12.70 -4.48 15.62
N GLY A 51 -11.64 -3.92 16.22
CA GLY A 51 -11.40 -3.91 17.66
C GLY A 51 -12.43 -3.10 18.46
N LEU A 52 -13.14 -2.17 17.80
CA LEU A 52 -14.28 -1.45 18.39
C LEU A 52 -15.46 -2.38 18.66
N GLN A 53 -15.55 -3.51 17.94
CA GLN A 53 -16.63 -4.49 18.06
C GLN A 53 -18.02 -3.86 17.89
N THR A 54 -18.15 -2.97 16.89
CA THR A 54 -19.42 -2.34 16.49
C THR A 54 -19.71 -2.63 15.03
N THR A 55 -20.99 -2.61 14.62
CA THR A 55 -21.37 -2.78 13.21
C THR A 55 -20.72 -1.73 12.31
N GLU A 56 -20.65 -0.48 12.78
CA GLU A 56 -20.00 0.63 12.07
C GLU A 56 -18.50 0.39 11.93
N GLY A 57 -17.81 -0.04 12.99
CA GLY A 57 -16.38 -0.36 12.93
C GLY A 57 -16.08 -1.49 11.94
N PHE A 58 -16.98 -2.48 11.80
CA PHE A 58 -16.83 -3.51 10.78
C PHE A 58 -17.06 -2.99 9.35
N ALA A 59 -18.06 -2.13 9.14
CA ALA A 59 -18.30 -1.50 7.84
C ALA A 59 -17.13 -0.58 7.42
N ASP A 60 -16.54 0.13 8.38
CA ASP A 60 -15.36 0.97 8.16
C ASP A 60 -14.13 0.13 7.86
N ALA A 61 -13.91 -0.95 8.61
CA ALA A 61 -12.82 -1.89 8.37
C ALA A 61 -12.93 -2.56 6.99
N GLU A 62 -14.15 -2.84 6.53
CA GLU A 62 -14.40 -3.35 5.19
C GLU A 62 -13.97 -2.38 4.09
N ARG A 63 -14.25 -1.07 4.26
CA ARG A 63 -13.77 -0.03 3.34
C ARG A 63 -12.24 0.06 3.33
N VAL A 64 -11.60 0.11 4.49
CA VAL A 64 -10.12 0.11 4.58
C VAL A 64 -9.53 -1.13 3.92
N TYR A 65 -10.12 -2.31 4.16
CA TYR A 65 -9.65 -3.57 3.59
C TYR A 65 -9.73 -3.58 2.05
N LYS A 66 -10.86 -3.09 1.50
CA LYS A 66 -11.15 -3.10 0.07
C LYS A 66 -10.41 -2.01 -0.69
N ASP A 67 -10.48 -0.80 -0.16
CA ASP A 67 -10.14 0.43 -0.87
C ASP A 67 -8.82 1.03 -0.40
N GLY A 68 -8.25 0.57 0.73
CA GLY A 68 -6.98 1.05 1.28
C GLY A 68 -7.04 2.53 1.66
N GLY A 69 -5.90 3.10 2.02
CA GLY A 69 -5.84 4.52 2.40
C GLY A 69 -4.45 5.11 2.42
N ASN A 70 -3.45 4.27 2.64
CA ASN A 70 -2.09 4.71 2.90
C ASN A 70 -1.12 4.40 1.76
N SER A 71 -1.47 3.54 0.79
CA SER A 71 -0.50 3.04 -0.18
C SER A 71 -0.95 3.28 -1.62
N LYS A 72 -0.06 3.78 -2.47
CA LYS A 72 -0.33 4.22 -3.85
C LYS A 72 -1.55 5.15 -3.95
N SER A 73 -1.61 6.19 -3.14
CA SER A 73 -2.69 7.19 -3.24
C SER A 73 -2.66 7.86 -4.62
N TYR A 74 -3.81 7.95 -5.27
CA TYR A 74 -3.98 8.62 -6.56
C TYR A 74 -5.32 9.35 -6.64
N ALA A 75 -5.36 10.44 -7.40
CA ALA A 75 -6.58 11.15 -7.75
C ALA A 75 -7.10 10.66 -9.11
N VAL A 76 -8.41 10.46 -9.23
CA VAL A 76 -9.13 10.33 -10.49
C VAL A 76 -9.66 11.71 -10.86
N ILE A 77 -9.12 12.30 -11.91
CA ILE A 77 -9.39 13.68 -12.29
C ILE A 77 -10.06 13.73 -13.66
N GLU A 78 -11.05 14.61 -13.80
CA GLU A 78 -11.63 14.99 -15.09
C GLU A 78 -11.05 16.34 -15.54
N LEU A 79 -10.41 16.35 -16.71
CA LEU A 79 -9.94 17.56 -17.38
C LEU A 79 -11.09 18.19 -18.18
N ASP A 80 -11.18 19.52 -18.16
CA ASP A 80 -12.18 20.26 -18.95
C ASP A 80 -11.95 20.14 -20.47
N SER A 81 -10.70 19.86 -20.85
CA SER A 81 -10.29 19.58 -22.23
C SER A 81 -9.35 18.39 -22.26
N GLY A 82 -9.46 17.56 -23.30
CA GLY A 82 -8.61 16.37 -23.44
C GLY A 82 -7.14 16.71 -23.59
N LEU A 83 -6.26 15.78 -23.20
CA LEU A 83 -4.81 15.92 -23.34
C LEU A 83 -4.43 16.33 -24.77
N SER A 84 -3.54 17.32 -24.91
CA SER A 84 -3.10 17.83 -26.22
C SER A 84 -2.34 16.79 -27.04
N SER A 85 -1.68 15.86 -26.35
CA SER A 85 -0.82 14.81 -26.88
C SER A 85 -0.86 13.58 -25.96
N ALA A 86 -0.26 12.47 -26.40
CA ALA A 86 -0.15 11.30 -25.54
C ALA A 86 0.83 11.59 -24.40
N VAL A 87 0.46 11.20 -23.18
CA VAL A 87 1.27 11.41 -21.98
C VAL A 87 1.60 10.04 -21.38
N ALA A 88 2.88 9.77 -21.20
CA ALA A 88 3.34 8.50 -20.67
C ALA A 88 3.15 8.40 -19.15
N LYS A 89 3.05 7.17 -18.65
CA LYS A 89 3.16 6.86 -17.23
C LYS A 89 4.43 7.48 -16.64
N GLY A 90 4.31 8.08 -15.46
CA GLY A 90 5.44 8.70 -14.78
C GLY A 90 5.70 10.15 -15.20
N ALA A 91 4.99 10.69 -16.19
CA ALA A 91 5.12 12.09 -16.56
C ALA A 91 4.74 12.99 -15.37
N PRO A 92 5.49 14.09 -15.12
CA PRO A 92 5.31 14.91 -13.93
C PRO A 92 4.01 15.70 -13.99
N VAL A 93 3.36 15.82 -12.83
CA VAL A 93 2.12 16.57 -12.62
C VAL A 93 2.29 17.47 -11.41
N SER A 94 1.81 18.71 -11.49
CA SER A 94 1.80 19.64 -10.35
C SER A 94 0.54 20.49 -10.33
N ALA A 95 -0.01 20.71 -9.14
CA ALA A 95 -1.16 21.59 -8.89
C ALA A 95 -1.09 22.14 -7.45
N MET A 96 -2.07 22.99 -7.11
CA MET A 96 -2.26 23.43 -5.73
C MET A 96 -3.02 22.37 -4.93
N SER A 97 -2.66 22.26 -3.65
CA SER A 97 -3.34 21.42 -2.67
C SER A 97 -4.47 22.17 -1.98
N VAL A 98 -5.33 21.45 -1.26
CA VAL A 98 -6.42 22.03 -0.45
C VAL A 98 -5.90 23.11 0.50
N ASP A 99 -4.72 22.92 1.10
CA ASP A 99 -4.09 23.90 1.99
C ASP A 99 -3.43 25.08 1.27
N GLY A 100 -3.39 25.07 -0.06
CA GLY A 100 -2.79 26.12 -0.89
C GLY A 100 -1.29 25.94 -1.14
N ASP A 101 -0.70 24.83 -0.70
CA ASP A 101 0.68 24.46 -1.00
C ASP A 101 0.80 23.76 -2.36
N ALA A 102 1.98 23.83 -2.98
CA ALA A 102 2.27 23.05 -4.17
C ALA A 102 2.30 21.55 -3.84
N VAL A 103 1.56 20.76 -4.60
CA VAL A 103 1.55 19.30 -4.56
C VAL A 103 1.91 18.74 -5.94
N THR A 104 2.73 17.70 -5.92
CA THR A 104 3.25 17.05 -7.12
C THR A 104 2.83 15.59 -7.15
N GLY A 105 2.87 15.04 -8.35
CA GLY A 105 2.56 13.66 -8.63
C GLY A 105 3.04 13.26 -10.01
N VAL A 106 2.62 12.08 -10.43
CA VAL A 106 2.95 11.53 -11.74
C VAL A 106 1.73 10.88 -12.38
N MET A 107 1.70 10.86 -13.71
CA MET A 107 0.68 10.12 -14.46
C MET A 107 0.73 8.64 -14.07
N TYR A 108 -0.41 8.10 -13.62
CA TYR A 108 -0.49 6.75 -13.06
C TYR A 108 -0.24 5.65 -14.11
N GLN A 109 -0.61 5.92 -15.35
CA GLN A 109 -0.49 5.03 -16.51
C GLN A 109 -0.33 5.86 -17.79
N ASP A 110 -0.15 5.18 -18.92
CA ASP A 110 -0.12 5.84 -20.23
C ASP A 110 -1.53 6.32 -20.61
N TYR A 111 -1.60 7.52 -21.18
CA TYR A 111 -2.81 8.13 -21.70
C TYR A 111 -2.59 8.62 -23.14
N SER A 112 -3.61 8.46 -23.98
CA SER A 112 -3.63 8.93 -25.36
C SER A 112 -4.09 10.39 -25.44
N ALA A 113 -3.73 11.06 -26.53
CA ALA A 113 -4.24 12.40 -26.82
C ALA A 113 -5.78 12.41 -26.84
N GLY A 114 -6.38 13.46 -26.28
CA GLY A 114 -7.82 13.66 -26.19
C GLY A 114 -8.50 13.02 -24.99
N GLU A 115 -7.81 12.22 -24.17
CA GLU A 115 -8.39 11.67 -22.94
C GLU A 115 -8.61 12.77 -21.89
N THR A 116 -9.76 12.73 -21.24
CA THR A 116 -10.16 13.69 -20.18
C THR A 116 -10.16 13.08 -18.79
N ASN A 117 -10.33 11.75 -18.69
CA ASN A 117 -10.39 11.05 -17.41
C ASN A 117 -9.03 10.41 -17.13
N ILE A 118 -8.28 11.01 -16.21
CA ILE A 118 -6.90 10.62 -15.92
C ILE A 118 -6.72 10.25 -14.45
N LYS A 119 -5.69 9.44 -14.17
CA LYS A 119 -5.26 9.08 -12.83
C LYS A 119 -3.89 9.67 -12.57
N ILE A 120 -3.75 10.36 -11.45
CA ILE A 120 -2.51 11.01 -11.04
C ILE A 120 -2.12 10.43 -9.69
N GLN A 121 -1.00 9.71 -9.64
CA GLN A 121 -0.42 9.22 -8.40
C GLN A 121 0.24 10.39 -7.67
N TYR A 122 -0.07 10.58 -6.39
CA TYR A 122 0.64 11.57 -5.59
C TYR A 122 2.09 11.14 -5.39
N ASP A 123 2.99 12.13 -5.30
CA ASP A 123 4.38 11.85 -4.97
C ASP A 123 4.49 11.25 -3.57
N ILE A 124 5.40 10.28 -3.48
CA ILE A 124 5.73 9.59 -2.23
C ILE A 124 7.04 10.16 -1.71
N SER A 125 7.02 10.63 -0.47
CA SER A 125 8.20 11.04 0.28
C SER A 125 8.99 9.82 0.77
N ASP A 126 10.32 9.95 0.85
CA ASP A 126 11.18 8.96 1.50
C ASP A 126 11.00 8.95 3.04
N ASP A 127 10.34 9.97 3.62
CA ASP A 127 9.96 9.99 5.04
C ASP A 127 8.71 9.13 5.28
N ALA A 128 8.88 7.98 5.93
CA ALA A 128 7.79 7.06 6.26
C ALA A 128 6.68 7.68 7.13
N THR A 129 6.98 8.73 7.90
CA THR A 129 5.98 9.42 8.73
C THR A 129 5.05 10.29 7.90
N ASN A 130 5.58 10.91 6.84
CA ASN A 130 4.88 11.84 5.96
C ASN A 130 4.96 11.36 4.50
N HIS A 131 4.80 10.04 4.32
CA HIS A 131 5.08 9.38 3.05
C HIS A 131 4.17 9.87 1.93
N VAL A 132 2.91 10.18 2.23
CA VAL A 132 1.97 10.80 1.30
C VAL A 132 1.14 11.84 2.03
N LYS A 133 0.95 13.00 1.39
CA LYS A 133 0.23 14.15 1.97
C LYS A 133 -1.29 14.07 1.79
N CYS A 134 -1.77 13.27 0.83
CA CYS A 134 -3.18 13.02 0.60
C CYS A 134 -3.55 11.59 1.03
N LYS A 135 -4.45 11.47 2.01
CA LYS A 135 -4.92 10.18 2.55
C LYS A 135 -6.43 10.21 2.68
N ILE A 136 -7.15 9.66 1.70
CA ILE A 136 -8.62 9.60 1.71
C ILE A 136 -9.05 8.13 1.60
N GLY A 137 -9.25 7.61 0.38
CA GLY A 137 -9.55 6.20 0.12
C GLY A 137 -10.69 5.66 1.00
N GLY A 138 -10.50 4.46 1.50
CA GLY A 138 -11.40 3.78 2.44
C GLY A 138 -11.23 4.17 3.90
N LEU A 139 -10.38 5.15 4.24
CA LEU A 139 -10.09 5.52 5.63
C LEU A 139 -11.32 6.14 6.32
N PRO A 140 -11.52 5.88 7.62
CA PRO A 140 -12.50 6.62 8.41
C PRO A 140 -12.11 8.10 8.47
N MET A 141 -13.10 9.00 8.60
CA MET A 141 -12.87 10.46 8.59
C MET A 141 -11.79 10.93 9.56
N ALA A 142 -11.66 10.27 10.72
CA ALA A 142 -10.66 10.62 11.73
C ALA A 142 -9.21 10.33 11.31
N GLU A 143 -9.01 9.50 10.29
CA GLU A 143 -7.69 9.12 9.75
C GLU A 143 -7.40 9.79 8.40
N GLN A 144 -8.37 10.53 7.84
CA GLN A 144 -8.22 11.20 6.55
C GLN A 144 -7.34 12.46 6.66
N VAL A 145 -6.57 12.71 5.60
CA VAL A 145 -5.74 13.92 5.42
C VAL A 145 -6.07 14.52 4.05
N GLU A 146 -6.93 15.54 4.07
CA GLU A 146 -7.38 16.28 2.88
C GLU A 146 -6.39 17.38 2.45
N GLY A 147 -5.69 17.98 3.42
CA GLY A 147 -4.90 19.20 3.20
C GLY A 147 -3.85 19.07 2.09
N GLY A 148 -3.26 17.88 1.94
CA GLY A 148 -2.28 17.58 0.91
C GLY A 148 -2.82 16.98 -0.39
N CYS A 149 -4.14 16.83 -0.52
CA CYS A 149 -4.78 16.44 -1.78
C CYS A 149 -4.85 17.61 -2.75
N PHE A 150 -4.95 17.34 -4.05
CA PHE A 150 -5.22 18.39 -5.04
C PHE A 150 -6.50 19.15 -4.69
N GLN A 151 -6.57 20.45 -4.97
CA GLN A 151 -7.81 21.22 -4.84
C GLN A 151 -8.92 20.63 -5.71
N GLY A 152 -10.18 20.70 -5.25
CA GLY A 152 -11.31 20.12 -5.99
C GLY A 152 -11.47 20.62 -7.43
N GLY A 153 -10.87 21.76 -7.77
CA GLY A 153 -10.65 22.16 -9.15
C GLY A 153 -9.68 23.32 -9.24
N GLY A 154 -9.20 23.61 -10.45
CA GLY A 154 -8.24 24.68 -10.70
C GLY A 154 -7.39 24.42 -11.92
N GLU A 155 -6.18 24.97 -11.91
CA GLU A 155 -5.16 24.70 -12.92
C GLU A 155 -4.27 23.54 -12.48
N ILE A 156 -3.96 22.64 -13.41
CA ILE A 156 -3.02 21.54 -13.24
C ILE A 156 -2.01 21.57 -14.39
N THR A 157 -0.73 21.43 -14.06
CA THR A 157 0.32 21.30 -15.05
C THR A 157 0.66 19.82 -15.23
N ILE A 158 0.54 19.32 -16.46
CA ILE A 158 0.86 17.94 -16.85
C ILE A 158 1.93 18.03 -17.94
N ASP A 159 3.11 17.47 -17.69
CA ASP A 159 4.26 17.50 -18.61
C ASP A 159 4.59 18.90 -19.20
N ASN A 160 4.56 19.92 -18.33
CA ASN A 160 4.78 21.35 -18.65
C ASN A 160 3.67 22.04 -19.44
N GLU A 161 2.52 21.39 -19.62
CA GLU A 161 1.32 22.00 -20.20
C GLU A 161 0.24 22.23 -19.15
N ALA A 162 -0.43 23.38 -19.22
CA ALA A 162 -1.48 23.75 -18.28
C ALA A 162 -2.86 23.29 -18.79
N TYR A 163 -3.62 22.68 -17.90
CA TYR A 163 -5.00 22.24 -18.09
C TYR A 163 -5.86 22.77 -16.94
N THR A 164 -7.17 22.85 -17.15
CA THR A 164 -8.13 23.01 -16.06
C THR A 164 -8.80 21.68 -15.76
N TYR A 165 -9.10 21.46 -14.49
CA TYR A 165 -9.64 20.20 -14.00
C TYR A 165 -10.64 20.40 -12.88
N ASN A 166 -11.43 19.36 -12.65
CA ASN A 166 -12.32 19.25 -11.51
C ASN A 166 -12.39 17.79 -11.03
N TYR A 167 -12.49 17.59 -9.73
CA TYR A 167 -12.74 16.31 -9.09
C TYR A 167 -13.25 16.51 -7.65
N ASN A 168 -13.85 15.48 -7.05
CA ASN A 168 -14.26 15.52 -5.66
C ASN A 168 -13.18 14.92 -4.75
N VAL A 169 -12.55 15.77 -3.93
CA VAL A 169 -11.48 15.39 -3.00
C VAL A 169 -11.85 14.16 -2.15
N GLN A 170 -13.11 14.03 -1.73
CA GLN A 170 -13.54 12.96 -0.82
C GLN A 170 -13.91 11.65 -1.49
N THR A 171 -14.26 11.66 -2.77
CA THR A 171 -14.71 10.44 -3.47
C THR A 171 -13.77 9.97 -4.56
N ASP A 172 -12.94 10.87 -5.06
CA ASP A 172 -12.14 10.64 -6.27
C ASP A 172 -10.65 10.43 -5.94
N ASN A 173 -10.28 10.49 -4.65
CA ASN A 173 -8.98 10.04 -4.14
C ASN A 173 -9.07 8.56 -3.70
N GLN A 174 -8.28 7.71 -4.36
CA GLN A 174 -8.28 6.25 -4.21
C GLN A 174 -6.85 5.71 -4.02
N ASN A 175 -6.73 4.40 -3.78
CA ASN A 175 -5.44 3.75 -3.53
C ASN A 175 -5.20 2.57 -4.47
N GLY A 176 -3.99 2.52 -5.04
CA GLY A 176 -3.59 1.49 -6.00
C GLY A 176 -3.12 0.18 -5.36
N ARG A 177 -2.89 0.17 -4.03
CA ARG A 177 -2.52 -1.02 -3.25
C ARG A 177 -3.44 -1.12 -2.05
N THR A 178 -4.08 -2.28 -1.91
CA THR A 178 -5.02 -2.55 -0.82
C THR A 178 -4.78 -3.96 -0.30
N LEU A 179 -5.16 -4.21 0.96
CA LEU A 179 -5.06 -5.55 1.57
C LEU A 179 -5.84 -6.56 0.73
N ARG A 180 -7.05 -6.21 0.28
CA ARG A 180 -7.84 -7.04 -0.63
C ARG A 180 -7.14 -7.32 -1.97
N GLY A 181 -6.45 -6.31 -2.50
CA GLY A 181 -5.71 -6.40 -3.77
C GLY A 181 -4.67 -7.53 -3.78
N PHE A 182 -4.06 -7.82 -2.64
CA PHE A 182 -3.08 -8.90 -2.50
C PHE A 182 -3.66 -10.28 -2.82
N SER A 183 -4.80 -10.64 -2.23
CA SER A 183 -5.45 -11.92 -2.50
C SER A 183 -6.14 -11.96 -3.86
N THR A 184 -6.82 -10.88 -4.27
CA THR A 184 -7.56 -10.86 -5.55
C THR A 184 -6.65 -10.90 -6.79
N ALA A 185 -5.41 -10.39 -6.68
CA ALA A 185 -4.40 -10.48 -7.74
C ALA A 185 -3.61 -11.80 -7.73
N ALA A 186 -3.80 -12.66 -6.71
CA ALA A 186 -2.95 -13.83 -6.44
C ALA A 186 -2.85 -14.79 -7.63
N LYS A 187 -3.97 -15.11 -8.30
CA LYS A 187 -3.96 -15.98 -9.49
C LYS A 187 -3.02 -15.45 -10.58
N LYS A 188 -3.22 -14.20 -10.97
CA LYS A 188 -2.43 -13.57 -12.04
C LYS A 188 -0.94 -13.53 -11.69
N LYS A 189 -0.62 -13.26 -10.42
CA LYS A 189 0.76 -13.02 -9.96
C LYS A 189 1.52 -14.27 -9.53
N MET A 190 0.84 -15.35 -9.17
CA MET A 190 1.46 -16.55 -8.56
C MET A 190 1.00 -17.88 -9.17
N TYR A 191 0.04 -17.87 -10.10
CA TYR A 191 -0.44 -19.07 -10.78
C TYR A 191 -0.34 -18.99 -12.31
N ASP A 192 -0.69 -17.85 -12.91
CA ASP A 192 -0.70 -17.65 -14.37
C ASP A 192 0.57 -16.93 -14.90
N CYS A 193 1.60 -16.73 -14.07
CA CYS A 193 2.84 -16.02 -14.44
C CYS A 193 3.85 -16.91 -15.21
N GLU A 194 4.96 -16.33 -15.68
CA GLU A 194 5.95 -17.04 -16.53
C GLU A 194 6.61 -18.24 -15.83
N ASN A 195 7.03 -18.11 -14.56
CA ASN A 195 7.63 -19.20 -13.77
C ASN A 195 6.65 -19.81 -12.75
N CYS A 196 5.35 -19.69 -13.03
CA CYS A 196 4.29 -20.17 -12.17
C CYS A 196 3.84 -21.61 -12.54
N PRO A 197 3.09 -22.30 -11.66
CA PRO A 197 2.61 -21.82 -10.36
C PRO A 197 3.69 -21.81 -9.29
N TYR A 198 3.70 -20.77 -8.45
CA TYR A 198 4.55 -20.76 -7.26
C TYR A 198 4.10 -21.87 -6.30
N PRO A 199 5.02 -22.73 -5.81
CA PRO A 199 4.66 -23.91 -5.04
C PRO A 199 3.79 -23.63 -3.82
N GLU A 200 4.08 -22.55 -3.09
CA GLU A 200 3.35 -22.15 -1.89
C GLU A 200 1.91 -21.76 -2.21
N HIS A 201 1.70 -20.86 -3.18
CA HIS A 201 0.36 -20.47 -3.61
C HIS A 201 -0.42 -21.67 -4.15
N ASN A 202 0.22 -22.55 -4.93
CA ASN A 202 -0.42 -23.75 -5.45
C ASN A 202 -0.90 -24.69 -4.34
N ALA A 203 -0.09 -24.92 -3.30
CA ALA A 203 -0.49 -25.76 -2.17
C ALA A 203 -1.73 -25.22 -1.45
N PHE A 204 -1.81 -23.91 -1.26
CA PHE A 204 -2.99 -23.27 -0.67
C PHE A 204 -4.20 -23.32 -1.62
N PHE A 205 -4.00 -23.11 -2.92
CA PHE A 205 -5.04 -23.27 -3.92
C PHE A 205 -5.57 -24.70 -3.99
N GLU A 206 -4.73 -25.73 -3.92
CA GLU A 206 -5.17 -27.13 -3.89
C GLU A 206 -6.01 -27.44 -2.62
N TYR A 207 -5.64 -26.84 -1.49
CA TYR A 207 -6.38 -26.98 -0.24
C TYR A 207 -7.73 -26.24 -0.27
N TYR A 208 -7.73 -24.95 -0.60
CA TYR A 208 -8.94 -24.13 -0.57
C TYR A 208 -9.80 -24.26 -1.82
N GLY A 209 -9.24 -24.57 -2.98
CA GLY A 209 -9.96 -24.69 -4.26
C GLY A 209 -10.23 -23.38 -4.99
N ILE A 210 -9.82 -22.24 -4.43
CA ILE A 210 -10.02 -20.91 -5.02
C ILE A 210 -8.77 -20.06 -4.84
N HIS A 211 -8.41 -19.22 -5.81
CA HIS A 211 -7.13 -18.51 -5.79
C HIS A 211 -7.13 -17.26 -4.88
N ASP A 212 -8.28 -16.65 -4.64
CA ASP A 212 -8.43 -15.47 -3.79
C ASP A 212 -8.89 -15.86 -2.37
N TYR A 213 -8.47 -17.02 -1.88
CA TYR A 213 -8.89 -17.58 -0.59
C TYR A 213 -8.72 -16.60 0.59
N GLY A 214 -7.69 -15.74 0.57
CA GLY A 214 -7.50 -14.72 1.59
C GLY A 214 -8.64 -13.70 1.62
N ASP A 215 -9.13 -13.29 0.44
CA ASP A 215 -10.25 -12.36 0.29
C ASP A 215 -11.56 -12.99 0.76
N GLN A 216 -11.83 -14.21 0.30
CA GLN A 216 -13.03 -14.95 0.70
C GLN A 216 -13.13 -15.10 2.22
N TRP A 217 -12.01 -15.35 2.89
CA TRP A 217 -11.95 -15.44 4.34
C TRP A 217 -12.21 -14.09 5.02
N VAL A 218 -11.45 -13.06 4.64
CA VAL A 218 -11.48 -11.76 5.34
C VAL A 218 -12.80 -11.03 5.08
N SER A 219 -13.30 -11.02 3.84
CA SER A 219 -14.61 -10.45 3.53
C SER A 219 -15.73 -11.17 4.27
N ALA A 220 -15.74 -12.50 4.30
CA ALA A 220 -16.77 -13.22 5.03
C ALA A 220 -16.73 -12.94 6.55
N ALA A 221 -15.54 -12.78 7.13
CA ALA A 221 -15.39 -12.42 8.54
C ALA A 221 -15.92 -11.00 8.83
N LEU A 222 -15.59 -10.05 7.95
CA LEU A 222 -16.05 -8.66 8.04
C LEU A 222 -17.57 -8.55 7.83
N ASP A 223 -18.13 -9.32 6.91
CA ASP A 223 -19.57 -9.31 6.61
C ASP A 223 -20.38 -10.15 7.62
N GLY A 224 -19.73 -11.07 8.33
CA GLY A 224 -20.39 -12.02 9.22
C GLY A 224 -21.15 -13.11 8.47
N THR A 225 -20.61 -13.56 7.34
CA THR A 225 -21.22 -14.55 6.46
C THR A 225 -20.42 -15.85 6.47
N ALA A 226 -20.93 -16.88 5.80
CA ALA A 226 -20.15 -18.08 5.56
C ALA A 226 -19.20 -17.89 4.38
N VAL A 227 -17.98 -18.40 4.51
CA VAL A 227 -17.08 -18.55 3.37
C VAL A 227 -17.72 -19.53 2.39
N SER A 228 -17.75 -19.15 1.11
CA SER A 228 -18.32 -19.97 0.05
C SER A 228 -17.23 -20.39 -0.94
N GLY A 229 -17.39 -21.57 -1.54
CA GLY A 229 -16.50 -22.05 -2.59
C GLY A 229 -15.20 -22.70 -2.12
N PHE A 230 -14.98 -22.84 -0.80
CA PHE A 230 -13.82 -23.60 -0.34
C PHE A 230 -14.06 -25.11 -0.45
N ASN A 231 -13.06 -25.83 -0.95
CA ASN A 231 -13.01 -27.28 -0.90
C ASN A 231 -12.85 -27.78 0.54
N ASN A 232 -11.98 -27.10 1.31
CA ASN A 232 -11.71 -27.42 2.71
C ASN A 232 -11.89 -26.19 3.60
N TYR A 233 -12.39 -26.41 4.82
CA TYR A 233 -12.51 -25.36 5.85
C TYR A 233 -13.49 -24.21 5.51
N ASN A 234 -14.73 -24.55 5.17
CA ASN A 234 -15.83 -23.60 4.98
C ASN A 234 -16.29 -22.99 6.32
N ALA A 235 -15.55 -22.01 6.83
CA ALA A 235 -15.92 -21.31 8.06
C ALA A 235 -17.24 -20.54 7.90
N ASN A 236 -18.07 -20.55 8.94
CA ASN A 236 -19.31 -19.76 8.98
C ASN A 236 -19.22 -18.66 10.02
N PHE A 237 -18.94 -17.41 9.61
CA PHE A 237 -18.76 -16.32 10.56
C PHE A 237 -20.06 -15.78 11.15
N ASN A 238 -21.22 -16.15 10.59
CA ASN A 238 -22.52 -15.84 11.18
C ASN A 238 -22.75 -16.54 12.53
N SER A 239 -22.04 -17.65 12.80
CA SER A 239 -22.12 -18.32 14.11
C SER A 239 -21.26 -17.66 15.20
N TYR A 240 -20.55 -16.58 14.89
CA TYR A 240 -19.65 -15.88 15.81
C TYR A 240 -20.14 -14.46 16.09
N GLY A 241 -19.98 -14.02 17.34
CA GLY A 241 -20.14 -12.61 17.70
C GLY A 241 -19.03 -11.74 17.11
N LEU A 242 -19.16 -10.42 17.29
CA LEU A 242 -18.22 -9.42 16.77
C LEU A 242 -16.78 -9.66 17.25
N GLU A 243 -16.57 -10.18 18.46
CA GLU A 243 -15.24 -10.54 18.95
C GLU A 243 -14.57 -11.64 18.11
N GLY A 244 -15.25 -12.76 17.88
CA GLY A 244 -14.71 -13.86 17.08
C GLY A 244 -14.47 -13.46 15.62
N ARG A 245 -15.39 -12.65 15.07
CA ARG A 245 -15.24 -12.07 13.72
C ARG A 245 -14.06 -11.10 13.62
N ALA A 246 -13.83 -10.28 14.64
CA ALA A 246 -12.73 -9.33 14.66
C ALA A 246 -11.38 -10.05 14.63
N GLU A 247 -11.24 -11.13 15.40
CA GLU A 247 -10.04 -11.96 15.37
C GLU A 247 -9.86 -12.67 14.02
N ALA A 248 -10.95 -13.17 13.42
CA ALA A 248 -10.90 -13.80 12.11
C ALA A 248 -10.49 -12.82 11.00
N ALA A 249 -10.99 -11.59 11.03
CA ALA A 249 -10.63 -10.54 10.08
C ALA A 249 -9.18 -10.08 10.25
N LYS A 250 -8.74 -9.77 11.48
CA LYS A 250 -7.36 -9.36 11.80
C LYS A 250 -6.34 -10.42 11.40
N LYS A 251 -6.58 -11.66 11.83
CA LYS A 251 -5.62 -12.74 11.58
C LYS A 251 -5.70 -13.24 10.15
N GLY A 252 -6.88 -13.27 9.54
CA GLY A 252 -7.04 -13.59 8.12
C GLY A 252 -6.29 -12.60 7.24
N SER A 253 -6.44 -11.29 7.50
CA SER A 253 -5.73 -10.26 6.73
C SER A 253 -4.22 -10.39 6.87
N ALA A 254 -3.69 -10.55 8.09
CA ALA A 254 -2.24 -10.66 8.28
C ALA A 254 -1.64 -12.02 7.85
N TYR A 255 -2.17 -13.14 8.35
CA TYR A 255 -1.53 -14.45 8.24
C TYR A 255 -1.94 -15.25 7.00
N VAL A 256 -3.06 -14.91 6.36
CA VAL A 256 -3.51 -15.61 5.14
C VAL A 256 -3.27 -14.73 3.92
N ASN A 257 -3.68 -13.47 3.98
CA ASN A 257 -3.63 -12.56 2.84
C ASN A 257 -2.25 -11.90 2.68
N VAL A 258 -1.84 -11.06 3.65
CA VAL A 258 -0.53 -10.37 3.62
C VAL A 258 0.63 -11.35 3.61
N HIS A 259 0.56 -12.43 4.40
CA HIS A 259 1.61 -13.45 4.39
C HIS A 259 1.84 -14.09 3.01
N MET A 260 0.78 -14.38 2.25
CA MET A 260 0.96 -14.91 0.90
C MET A 260 1.52 -13.87 -0.06
N TYR A 261 1.17 -12.59 0.10
CA TYR A 261 1.83 -11.50 -0.62
C TYR A 261 3.33 -11.44 -0.29
N VAL A 262 3.72 -11.65 0.98
CA VAL A 262 5.13 -11.69 1.37
C VAL A 262 5.87 -12.82 0.63
N ILE A 263 5.29 -14.01 0.58
CA ILE A 263 5.85 -15.13 -0.18
C ILE A 263 5.95 -14.81 -1.68
N ARG A 264 4.93 -14.13 -2.23
CA ARG A 264 4.92 -13.67 -3.63
C ARG A 264 6.15 -12.83 -3.95
N GLU A 265 6.45 -11.81 -3.14
CA GLU A 265 7.58 -10.92 -3.42
C GLU A 265 8.92 -11.64 -3.27
N PHE A 266 9.05 -12.59 -2.32
CA PHE A 266 10.25 -13.43 -2.27
C PHE A 266 10.44 -14.28 -3.53
N ARG A 267 9.35 -14.80 -4.10
CA ARG A 267 9.40 -15.53 -5.38
C ARG A 267 9.71 -14.61 -6.56
N ASP A 268 9.09 -13.43 -6.61
CA ASP A 268 9.38 -12.38 -7.60
C ASP A 268 10.88 -12.00 -7.57
N ALA A 269 11.45 -11.83 -6.36
CA ALA A 269 12.86 -11.52 -6.19
C ALA A 269 13.79 -12.62 -6.74
N ILE A 270 13.39 -13.89 -6.62
CA ILE A 270 14.14 -15.03 -7.18
C ILE A 270 14.06 -15.01 -8.71
N ASP A 271 12.88 -14.76 -9.27
CA ASP A 271 12.62 -14.75 -10.70
C ASP A 271 13.31 -13.59 -11.42
N ASP A 272 13.30 -12.41 -10.81
CA ASP A 272 13.93 -11.19 -11.34
C ASP A 272 15.46 -11.22 -11.19
N CYS A 273 16.00 -12.15 -10.40
CA CYS A 273 17.44 -12.27 -10.16
C CYS A 273 18.18 -12.73 -11.42
N LYS A 274 18.96 -11.82 -12.00
CA LYS A 274 19.84 -12.09 -13.14
C LYS A 274 21.21 -12.53 -12.64
N ALA A 275 21.45 -13.84 -12.68
CA ALA A 275 22.72 -14.44 -12.26
C ALA A 275 23.93 -13.77 -12.93
N GLY A 276 24.95 -13.43 -12.12
CA GLY A 276 26.20 -12.82 -12.60
C GLY A 276 26.11 -11.32 -12.94
N LYS A 277 24.95 -10.68 -12.77
CA LYS A 277 24.76 -9.24 -13.06
C LYS A 277 24.51 -8.42 -11.81
N PHE A 278 25.58 -8.12 -11.08
CA PHE A 278 25.51 -7.36 -9.81
C PHE A 278 24.83 -5.98 -9.92
N LYS A 279 24.83 -5.35 -11.10
CA LYS A 279 24.26 -4.00 -11.32
C LYS A 279 22.88 -3.98 -12.00
N ASP A 280 22.35 -5.13 -12.41
CA ASP A 280 21.09 -5.21 -13.18
C ASP A 280 20.01 -6.02 -12.43
N ASN A 281 19.98 -5.90 -11.10
CA ASN A 281 19.08 -6.65 -10.20
C ASN A 281 18.16 -5.73 -9.37
N ASP A 282 17.91 -4.50 -9.84
CA ASP A 282 17.12 -3.51 -9.08
C ASP A 282 15.70 -4.02 -8.77
N ASP A 283 15.06 -4.74 -9.70
CA ASP A 283 13.73 -5.33 -9.49
C ASP A 283 13.76 -6.42 -8.40
N ALA A 284 14.78 -7.29 -8.41
CA ALA A 284 14.97 -8.32 -7.40
C ALA A 284 15.28 -7.73 -6.01
N VAL A 285 16.09 -6.66 -5.96
CA VAL A 285 16.40 -5.94 -4.73
C VAL A 285 15.15 -5.25 -4.19
N LEU A 286 14.35 -4.62 -5.06
CA LEU A 286 13.09 -4.01 -4.68
C LEU A 286 12.17 -5.04 -4.05
N ALA A 287 11.86 -6.14 -4.75
CA ALA A 287 10.98 -7.19 -4.24
C ALA A 287 11.44 -7.75 -2.89
N TRP A 288 12.76 -7.92 -2.68
CA TRP A 288 13.31 -8.33 -1.39
C TRP A 288 13.14 -7.27 -0.28
N ASP A 289 13.43 -6.00 -0.59
CA ASP A 289 13.29 -4.88 0.33
C ASP A 289 11.81 -4.66 0.73
N GLU A 290 10.85 -4.96 -0.15
CA GLU A 290 9.42 -4.81 0.14
C GLU A 290 8.97 -5.68 1.31
N VAL A 291 9.58 -6.86 1.48
CA VAL A 291 9.11 -7.88 2.41
C VAL A 291 9.96 -8.09 3.63
N SER A 292 11.23 -7.72 3.57
CA SER A 292 12.13 -7.79 4.73
C SER A 292 11.50 -7.16 6.00
N PRO A 293 10.84 -5.99 5.93
CA PRO A 293 10.22 -5.38 7.12
C PRO A 293 8.95 -6.08 7.62
N PHE A 294 8.17 -6.71 6.74
CA PHE A 294 6.99 -7.49 7.13
C PHE A 294 7.38 -8.80 7.83
N HIS A 295 8.46 -9.42 7.38
CA HIS A 295 9.01 -10.62 8.01
C HIS A 295 9.62 -10.31 9.39
N SER A 296 10.13 -9.08 9.59
CA SER A 296 10.95 -8.73 10.73
C SER A 296 10.26 -7.91 11.83
N GLU A 297 8.94 -7.64 11.81
CA GLU A 297 8.09 -7.37 13.02
C GLU A 297 6.79 -6.55 12.78
N SER A 298 6.62 -5.67 11.79
CA SER A 298 5.57 -4.62 11.88
C SER A 298 4.11 -5.11 11.80
N VAL A 299 3.79 -6.05 10.91
CA VAL A 299 2.43 -6.62 10.78
C VAL A 299 2.13 -7.63 11.90
N PHE A 300 3.15 -8.31 12.43
CA PHE A 300 2.99 -9.36 13.44
C PHE A 300 2.99 -8.81 14.87
N VAL A 301 3.79 -7.77 15.18
CA VAL A 301 3.90 -7.20 16.53
C VAL A 301 2.68 -6.38 16.93
N SER A 302 2.06 -5.64 16.00
CA SER A 302 0.85 -4.86 16.28
C SER A 302 -0.34 -5.75 16.71
N LEU A 303 -0.40 -6.99 16.19
CA LEU A 303 -1.42 -7.99 16.55
C LEU A 303 -1.14 -8.71 17.89
N CYS A 304 0.05 -8.56 18.45
CA CYS A 304 0.47 -9.22 19.69
C CYS A 304 0.34 -8.35 20.94
N ARG A 305 -0.20 -7.12 20.87
CA ARG A 305 -0.44 -6.30 22.06
C ARG A 305 -1.65 -6.85 22.84
N PRO A 306 -1.49 -7.38 24.06
CA PRO A 306 -2.65 -7.70 24.89
C PRO A 306 -3.39 -6.39 25.20
N ARG A 307 -4.72 -6.43 25.16
CA ARG A 307 -5.55 -5.37 25.75
C ARG A 307 -5.13 -5.24 27.22
N ALA A 308 -4.44 -4.15 27.58
CA ALA A 308 -4.16 -3.84 28.97
C ALA A 308 -5.48 -3.43 29.63
N GLU A 309 -6.28 -4.41 30.05
CA GLU A 309 -7.39 -4.15 30.97
C GLU A 309 -6.78 -3.82 32.34
N GLN A 310 -7.01 -2.60 32.82
CA GLN A 310 -6.61 -2.19 34.16
C GLN A 310 -7.43 -2.94 35.20
N HIS A 311 -6.98 -4.15 35.56
CA HIS A 311 -7.34 -4.77 36.82
C HIS A 311 -6.07 -5.28 37.52
N GLY A 312 -5.65 -4.54 38.54
CA GLY A 312 -4.67 -5.00 39.54
C GLY A 312 -3.25 -5.12 39.01
N GLY A 313 -2.51 -4.02 39.05
CA GLY A 313 -1.14 -3.87 38.51
C GLY A 313 -0.23 -5.09 38.70
N LYS A 314 0.13 -5.70 37.57
CA LYS A 314 1.42 -6.34 37.25
C LYS A 314 1.42 -6.68 35.75
N LEU A 315 2.26 -5.99 34.99
CA LEU A 315 2.57 -6.35 33.60
C LEU A 315 3.56 -7.52 33.64
N THR A 316 3.19 -8.66 33.06
CA THR A 316 4.14 -9.72 32.70
C THR A 316 4.12 -9.85 31.20
N ASP A 317 5.15 -9.31 30.54
CA ASP A 317 5.42 -9.55 29.13
C ASP A 317 5.94 -10.98 28.96
N SER A 318 5.18 -11.82 28.29
CA SER A 318 5.69 -13.09 27.79
C SER A 318 5.00 -13.43 26.47
N CYS A 319 5.63 -13.03 25.36
CA CYS A 319 5.41 -13.68 24.07
C CYS A 319 6.01 -15.09 24.17
N PRO A 320 5.27 -16.18 23.88
CA PRO A 320 5.86 -17.51 23.89
C PRO A 320 6.89 -17.64 22.75
N PRO A 321 8.00 -18.38 22.95
CA PRO A 321 9.02 -18.56 21.93
C PRO A 321 8.44 -19.27 20.71
N GLN A 322 8.64 -18.66 19.54
CA GLN A 322 8.25 -19.18 18.23
C GLN A 322 9.03 -20.48 17.93
N PHE A 323 8.33 -21.49 17.40
CA PHE A 323 8.91 -22.67 16.74
C PHE A 323 8.85 -22.45 15.23
#